data_AF-A0A8S4RJ59-F1
#
_entry.id   AF-A0A8S4RJ59-F1
#
_cell.length_a   1.000
_cell.length_b   1.000
_cell.length_c   1.000
_cell.angle_alpha   90.00
_cell.angle_beta   90.00
_cell.angle_gamma   90.00
#
_symmetry.space_group_name_H-M   'P 1'
#
loop_
_entity.id
_entity.type
_entity.pdbx_description
1 polymer ?
#
loop_
_entity_poly.entity_id
_entity_poly.type
_entity_poly.pdbx_seq_one_letter_code
_entity_poly.pdbx_strand_id
1 'polypeptide(L)'
;MLRVLAPRLKTPIMALSKLRWKHLNMGLFFGSYIGIYRAVICYLCRKHGTDSAVYALPAGCLAGLSFYFKPSLGFAIASLTGAFKLYSTILYEKKILPESIPIPLLLYCFSQGLLFHARFMHPEDCPGYIMKLTNNVTNGLCLAIMHKLERRECPVAKS
;
A
#
# COMPACT_ATOMS: atom_id res chain seq x y z
N MET A 1 -37.26 -2.40 25.15
CA MET A 1 -36.66 -2.41 23.80
C MET A 1 -35.27 -3.06 23.70
N LEU A 2 -34.48 -3.22 24.79
CA LEU A 2 -33.14 -3.84 24.71
C LEU A 2 -33.09 -5.36 24.43
N ARG A 3 -34.15 -6.14 24.71
CA ARG A 3 -34.16 -7.60 24.52
C ARG A 3 -34.32 -8.06 23.07
N VAL A 4 -34.81 -7.20 22.18
CA VAL A 4 -35.07 -7.56 20.77
C VAL A 4 -33.82 -7.38 19.89
N LEU A 5 -32.83 -6.58 20.34
CA LEU A 5 -31.60 -6.31 19.59
C LEU A 5 -30.50 -7.36 19.83
N ALA A 6 -30.53 -8.05 20.98
CA ALA A 6 -29.52 -9.04 21.36
C ALA A 6 -29.36 -10.26 20.42
N PRO A 7 -30.43 -10.90 19.89
CA PRO A 7 -30.26 -12.05 19.01
C PRO A 7 -29.71 -11.69 17.62
N ARG A 8 -29.88 -10.43 17.18
CA ARG A 8 -29.34 -9.90 15.91
C ARG A 8 -27.87 -9.49 16.00
N LEU A 9 -27.32 -9.35 17.21
CA LEU A 9 -25.90 -9.04 17.47
C LEU A 9 -25.04 -10.30 17.69
N LYS A 10 -25.63 -11.45 18.04
CA LYS A 10 -24.89 -12.71 18.11
C LYS A 10 -24.43 -13.21 16.73
N THR A 11 -25.21 -12.97 15.68
CA THR A 11 -24.86 -13.34 14.30
C THR A 11 -23.66 -12.56 13.74
N PRO A 12 -23.51 -11.23 13.91
CA PRO A 12 -22.32 -10.51 13.44
C PRO A 12 -21.07 -10.84 14.25
N ILE A 13 -21.18 -11.11 15.56
CA ILE A 13 -20.01 -11.47 16.40
C ILE A 13 -19.48 -12.87 16.05
N MET A 14 -20.35 -13.85 15.80
CA MET A 14 -19.92 -15.17 15.29
C MET A 14 -19.37 -15.09 13.85
N ALA A 15 -19.91 -14.20 13.01
CA ALA A 15 -19.37 -13.95 11.67
C ALA A 15 -17.99 -13.26 11.71
N LEU A 16 -17.79 -12.31 12.63
CA LEU A 16 -16.49 -11.69 12.93
C LEU A 16 -15.49 -12.71 13.50
N SER A 17 -15.95 -13.66 14.32
CA SER A 17 -15.08 -14.72 14.87
C SER A 17 -14.63 -15.74 13.81
N LYS A 18 -15.43 -15.97 12.75
CA LYS A 18 -15.02 -16.74 11.57
C LYS A 18 -14.12 -15.96 10.59
N LEU A 19 -13.96 -14.66 10.80
CA LEU A 19 -13.14 -13.82 9.93
C LEU A 19 -11.66 -14.08 10.24
N ARG A 20 -10.97 -14.76 9.32
CA ARG A 20 -9.52 -15.00 9.42
C ARG A 20 -8.78 -13.70 9.75
N TRP A 21 -8.13 -13.65 10.91
CA TRP A 21 -7.24 -12.56 11.33
C TRP A 21 -6.23 -12.13 10.26
N LYS A 22 -5.80 -13.04 9.38
CA LYS A 22 -4.94 -12.70 8.21
C LYS A 22 -5.56 -11.65 7.27
N HIS A 23 -6.88 -11.62 7.10
CA HIS A 23 -7.58 -10.63 6.25
C HIS A 23 -7.87 -9.32 6.99
N LEU A 24 -7.99 -9.38 8.31
CA LEU A 24 -8.15 -8.20 9.15
C LEU A 24 -6.90 -7.32 9.18
N ASN A 25 -5.71 -7.87 8.94
CA ASN A 25 -4.46 -7.08 8.88
C ASN A 25 -4.52 -5.94 7.86
N MET A 26 -5.18 -6.13 6.72
CA MET A 26 -5.33 -5.06 5.71
C MET A 26 -6.29 -3.97 6.21
N GLY A 27 -7.42 -4.37 6.78
CA GLY A 27 -8.39 -3.44 7.36
C GLY A 27 -7.83 -2.66 8.56
N LEU A 28 -7.05 -3.32 9.41
CA LEU A 28 -6.37 -2.70 10.54
C LEU A 28 -5.31 -1.69 10.08
N PHE A 29 -4.58 -2.01 9.00
CA PHE A 29 -3.61 -1.10 8.39
C PHE A 29 -4.29 0.18 7.86
N PHE A 30 -5.33 0.05 7.05
CA PHE A 30 -6.08 1.21 6.54
C PHE A 30 -6.73 2.00 7.68
N GLY A 31 -7.32 1.31 8.67
CA GLY A 31 -7.92 1.94 9.84
C GLY A 31 -6.91 2.73 10.67
N SER A 32 -5.72 2.16 10.92
CA SER A 32 -4.64 2.84 11.65
C SER A 32 -4.10 4.04 10.86
N TYR A 33 -3.85 3.88 9.56
CA TYR A 33 -3.40 4.97 8.70
C TYR A 33 -4.38 6.15 8.68
N ILE A 34 -5.66 5.88 8.40
CA ILE A 34 -6.72 6.92 8.35
C ILE A 34 -6.92 7.54 9.74
N GLY A 35 -6.86 6.72 10.79
CA GLY A 35 -6.97 7.16 12.18
C GLY A 35 -5.86 8.13 12.58
N ILE A 36 -4.60 7.77 12.31
CA ILE A 36 -3.43 8.61 12.59
C ILE A 36 -3.52 9.90 11.78
N TYR A 37 -3.85 9.83 10.48
CA TYR A 37 -4.00 11.00 9.63
C TYR A 37 -5.03 12.00 10.20
N ARG A 38 -6.23 11.52 10.55
CA ARG A 38 -7.26 12.36 11.16
C ARG A 38 -6.87 12.87 12.54
N ALA A 39 -6.26 12.04 13.37
CA ALA A 39 -5.80 12.44 14.70
C ALA A 39 -4.78 13.58 14.62
N VAL A 40 -3.80 13.49 13.71
CA VAL A 40 -2.79 14.53 13.52
C VAL A 40 -3.40 15.82 12.99
N ILE A 41 -4.33 15.76 12.02
CA ILE A 41 -5.03 16.95 11.52
C ILE A 41 -5.83 17.61 12.64
N CYS A 42 -6.67 16.86 13.35
CA CYS A 42 -7.46 17.41 14.45
C CYS A 42 -6.58 17.99 15.56
N TYR A 43 -5.44 17.36 15.84
CA TYR A 43 -4.46 17.87 16.81
C TYR A 43 -3.84 19.19 16.36
N LEU A 44 -3.39 19.29 15.10
CA LEU A 44 -2.83 20.53 14.53
C LEU A 44 -3.86 21.65 14.43
N CYS A 45 -5.08 21.38 13.94
CA CYS A 45 -6.17 22.37 13.89
C CYS A 45 -6.51 22.91 15.28
N ARG A 46 -6.57 22.05 16.31
CA ARG A 46 -6.84 22.46 17.69
C ARG A 46 -5.70 23.30 18.29
N LYS A 47 -4.44 23.05 17.89
CA LYS A 47 -3.27 23.79 18.36
C LYS A 47 -3.11 25.16 17.68
N HIS A 48 -3.50 25.28 16.41
CA HIS A 48 -3.23 26.47 15.58
C HIS A 48 -4.48 27.31 15.26
N GLY A 49 -5.70 26.79 15.52
CA GLY A 49 -6.96 27.52 15.36
C GLY A 49 -7.28 28.01 13.93
N THR A 50 -6.54 27.54 12.92
CA THR A 50 -6.61 28.00 11.54
C THR A 50 -6.63 26.81 10.57
N ASP A 51 -7.58 26.79 9.64
CA ASP A 51 -7.70 25.74 8.63
C ASP A 51 -6.79 26.05 7.43
N SER A 52 -5.50 25.77 7.57
CA SER A 52 -4.52 25.91 6.49
C SER A 52 -4.24 24.56 5.82
N ALA A 53 -4.30 24.50 4.49
CA ALA A 53 -4.00 23.30 3.69
C ALA A 53 -2.55 22.78 3.87
N VAL A 54 -1.68 23.62 4.44
CA VAL A 54 -0.27 23.29 4.73
C VAL A 54 -0.14 22.12 5.72
N TYR A 55 -1.14 21.92 6.58
CA TYR A 55 -1.14 20.84 7.57
C TYR A 55 -1.39 19.44 6.98
N ALA A 56 -1.87 19.35 5.73
CA ALA A 56 -2.10 18.07 5.06
C ALA A 56 -0.80 17.33 4.72
N LEU A 57 0.27 18.06 4.41
CA LEU A 57 1.60 17.50 4.11
C LEU A 57 2.23 16.76 5.31
N PRO A 58 2.44 17.39 6.48
CA PRO A 58 3.04 16.72 7.63
C PRO A 58 2.14 15.61 8.19
N ALA A 59 0.81 15.78 8.14
CA ALA A 59 -0.13 14.73 8.51
C ALA A 59 0.00 13.49 7.60
N GLY A 60 0.17 13.69 6.29
CA GLY A 60 0.44 12.62 5.34
C GLY A 60 1.78 11.91 5.58
N CYS A 61 2.85 12.66 5.86
CA CYS A 61 4.16 12.09 6.19
C CYS A 61 4.13 11.25 7.49
N LEU A 62 3.47 11.76 8.54
CA LEU A 62 3.34 11.05 9.82
C LEU A 62 2.43 9.83 9.69
N ALA A 63 1.34 9.92 8.93
CA ALA A 63 0.49 8.77 8.64
C ALA A 63 1.24 7.70 7.83
N GLY A 64 2.13 8.11 6.92
CA GLY A 64 3.03 7.22 6.19
C GLY A 64 3.99 6.44 7.07
N LEU A 65 4.29 6.91 8.28
CA LEU A 65 5.11 6.15 9.24
C LEU A 65 4.44 4.83 9.67
N SER A 66 3.12 4.72 9.50
CA SER A 66 2.35 3.48 9.73
C SER A 66 2.79 2.33 8.81
N PHE A 67 3.42 2.62 7.66
CA PHE A 67 3.99 1.60 6.78
C PHE A 67 5.14 0.80 7.44
N TYR A 68 5.74 1.30 8.53
CA TYR A 68 6.77 0.59 9.28
C TYR A 68 6.22 -0.67 10.00
N PHE A 69 4.94 -0.69 10.37
CA PHE A 69 4.34 -1.84 11.06
C PHE A 69 4.15 -3.08 10.16
N LYS A 70 3.93 -2.87 8.86
CA LYS A 70 3.80 -3.93 7.84
C LYS A 70 4.35 -3.40 6.51
N PRO A 71 5.64 -3.63 6.19
CA PRO A 71 6.22 -3.23 4.92
C PRO A 71 5.71 -4.15 3.82
N SER A 72 4.53 -3.86 3.29
CA SER A 72 4.11 -4.44 2.03
C SER A 72 4.61 -3.51 0.93
N LEU A 73 5.77 -3.85 0.36
CA LEU A 73 6.44 -3.07 -0.70
C LEU A 73 5.46 -2.66 -1.81
N GLY A 74 4.52 -3.55 -2.15
CA GLY A 74 3.47 -3.28 -3.12
C GLY A 74 2.53 -2.12 -2.74
N PHE A 75 2.09 -2.05 -1.48
CA PHE A 75 1.20 -0.98 -1.04
C PHE A 75 1.96 0.34 -0.89
N ALA A 76 3.18 0.32 -0.38
CA ALA A 76 4.01 1.52 -0.23
C ALA A 76 4.31 2.16 -1.59
N ILE A 77 4.71 1.36 -2.59
CA ILE A 77 4.99 1.87 -3.94
C ILE A 77 3.69 2.31 -4.64
N ALA A 78 2.57 1.61 -4.42
CA ALA A 78 1.27 2.02 -4.97
C ALA A 78 0.80 3.37 -4.38
N SER A 79 0.90 3.56 -3.07
CA SER A 79 0.56 4.83 -2.43
C SER A 79 1.50 5.96 -2.86
N LEU A 80 2.81 5.68 -2.98
CA LEU A 80 3.79 6.64 -3.45
C LEU A 80 3.51 7.07 -4.90
N THR A 81 3.16 6.10 -5.76
CA THR A 81 2.79 6.37 -7.16
C THR A 81 1.52 7.23 -7.24
N GLY A 82 0.53 6.96 -6.39
CA GLY A 82 -0.69 7.77 -6.29
C GLY A 82 -0.40 9.21 -5.83
N ALA A 83 0.41 9.35 -4.78
CA ALA A 83 0.85 10.66 -4.28
C ALA A 83 1.64 11.43 -5.35
N PHE A 84 2.52 10.75 -6.08
CA PHE A 84 3.31 11.37 -7.13
C PHE A 84 2.46 11.81 -8.31
N LYS A 85 1.45 11.02 -8.71
CA LYS A 85 0.47 11.43 -9.72
C LYS A 85 -0.31 12.66 -9.28
N LEU A 86 -0.79 12.69 -8.03
CA LEU A 86 -1.52 13.82 -7.49
C LEU A 86 -0.65 15.09 -7.45
N TYR A 87 0.59 14.96 -6.97
CA TYR A 87 1.56 16.05 -6.93
C TYR A 87 1.87 16.58 -8.33
N SER A 88 2.05 15.67 -9.29
CA SER A 88 2.26 16.01 -10.69
C SER A 88 1.09 16.81 -11.26
N THR A 89 -0.17 16.40 -11.05
CA THR A 89 -1.34 17.17 -11.51
C THR A 89 -1.38 18.57 -10.92
N ILE A 90 -1.06 18.73 -9.64
CA ILE A 90 -1.00 20.04 -8.98
C ILE A 90 0.13 20.89 -9.58
N LEU A 91 1.26 20.27 -9.92
CA LEU A 91 2.43 20.95 -10.46
C LEU A 91 2.22 21.40 -11.93
N TYR A 92 1.49 20.61 -12.72
CA TYR A 92 1.02 20.98 -14.07
C TYR A 92 0.06 22.18 -14.01
N GLU A 93 -0.92 22.16 -13.09
CA GLU A 93 -1.85 23.28 -12.87
C GLU A 93 -1.13 24.58 -12.53
N LYS A 94 -0.02 24.51 -11.78
CA LYS A 94 0.77 25.69 -11.43
C LYS A 94 1.71 26.21 -12.54
N LYS A 95 1.73 25.59 -13.73
CA LYS A 95 2.61 25.93 -14.87
C LYS A 95 4.11 25.99 -14.53
N ILE A 96 4.55 25.26 -13.50
CA ILE A 96 5.95 25.30 -13.03
C ILE A 96 6.85 24.40 -13.89
N LEU A 97 6.29 23.41 -14.60
CA LEU A 97 7.03 22.46 -15.42
C LEU A 97 6.83 22.70 -16.93
N PRO A 98 7.91 22.68 -17.74
CA PRO A 98 7.82 22.77 -19.18
C PRO A 98 7.15 21.51 -19.76
N GLU A 99 6.26 21.72 -20.73
CA GLU A 99 5.41 20.70 -21.36
C GLU A 99 6.20 19.62 -22.14
N SER A 100 7.50 19.82 -22.35
CA SER A 100 8.34 19.00 -23.22
C SER A 100 8.75 17.65 -22.64
N ILE A 101 8.64 17.43 -21.32
CA ILE A 101 8.99 16.14 -20.70
C ILE A 101 7.84 15.68 -19.80
N PRO A 102 7.18 14.55 -20.11
CA PRO A 102 6.18 13.95 -19.23
C PRO A 102 6.87 13.24 -18.06
N ILE A 103 7.46 14.03 -17.15
CA ILE A 103 8.03 13.60 -15.87
C ILE A 103 7.11 12.63 -15.09
N PRO A 104 5.76 12.81 -15.06
CA PRO A 104 4.88 11.90 -14.33
C PRO A 104 4.82 10.51 -14.95
N LEU A 105 4.92 10.42 -16.28
CA LEU A 105 4.92 9.16 -17.00
C LEU A 105 6.23 8.41 -16.74
N LEU A 106 7.36 9.14 -16.76
CA LEU A 106 8.67 8.59 -16.42
C LEU A 106 8.73 8.04 -14.99
N LEU A 107 8.25 8.82 -14.01
CA LEU A 107 8.19 8.35 -12.63
C LEU A 107 7.21 7.21 -12.42
N TYR A 108 6.08 7.21 -13.14
CA TYR A 108 5.15 6.09 -13.13
C TYR A 108 5.79 4.82 -13.71
N CYS A 109 6.50 4.92 -14.83
CA CYS A 109 7.23 3.81 -15.42
C CYS A 109 8.32 3.29 -14.48
N PHE A 110 9.06 4.19 -13.84
CA PHE A 110 10.09 3.82 -12.88
C PHE A 110 9.51 3.15 -11.63
N SER A 111 8.44 3.69 -11.04
CA SER A 111 7.81 3.13 -9.85
C SER A 111 7.23 1.75 -10.11
N GLN A 112 6.59 1.55 -11.26
CA GLN A 112 6.09 0.24 -11.68
C GLN A 112 7.23 -0.74 -11.97
N GLY A 113 8.30 -0.30 -12.63
CA GLY A 113 9.50 -1.11 -12.86
C GLY A 113 10.12 -1.59 -11.56
N LEU A 114 10.29 -0.69 -10.59
CA LEU A 114 10.82 -1.02 -9.26
C LEU A 114 9.89 -1.97 -8.49
N LEU A 115 8.57 -1.79 -8.61
CA LEU A 115 7.58 -2.69 -8.03
C LEU A 115 7.70 -4.11 -8.60
N PHE A 116 7.80 -4.25 -9.92
CA PHE A 116 7.97 -5.55 -10.56
C PHE A 116 9.30 -6.19 -10.16
N HIS A 117 10.38 -5.41 -10.13
CA HIS A 117 11.70 -5.89 -9.71
C HIS A 117 11.70 -6.40 -8.26
N ALA A 118 11.15 -5.62 -7.32
CA ALA A 118 11.02 -6.01 -5.92
C ALA A 118 10.16 -7.28 -5.74
N ARG A 119 9.13 -7.43 -6.58
CA ARG A 119 8.23 -8.59 -6.57
C ARG A 119 8.87 -9.87 -7.10
N PHE A 120 9.86 -9.73 -7.99
CA PHE A 120 10.70 -10.84 -8.45
C PHE A 120 11.74 -11.25 -7.39
N MET A 121 12.34 -10.29 -6.68
CA MET A 121 13.35 -10.55 -5.65
C MET A 121 12.77 -11.14 -4.34
N HIS A 122 11.52 -10.78 -3.99
CA HIS A 122 10.85 -11.28 -2.77
C HIS A 122 9.53 -11.98 -3.12
N PRO A 123 9.59 -13.18 -3.71
CA PRO A 123 8.39 -13.92 -4.13
C PRO A 123 7.55 -14.45 -2.95
N GLU A 124 8.17 -14.65 -1.78
CA GLU A 124 7.50 -15.13 -0.56
C GLU A 124 6.49 -14.13 0.02
N ASP A 125 6.75 -12.83 -0.15
CA ASP A 125 5.88 -11.75 0.33
C ASP A 125 4.77 -11.39 -0.69
N CYS A 126 4.79 -12.04 -1.86
CA CYS A 126 3.89 -11.76 -2.95
C CYS A 126 2.55 -12.50 -2.76
N PRO A 127 1.38 -11.83 -2.85
CA PRO A 127 0.11 -12.52 -2.79
C PRO A 127 0.03 -13.56 -3.92
N GLY A 128 -0.16 -14.83 -3.55
CA GLY A 128 -0.12 -15.96 -4.49
C GLY A 128 -1.11 -15.86 -5.66
N TYR A 129 -2.13 -15.00 -5.57
CA TYR A 129 -2.99 -14.64 -6.71
C TYR A 129 -2.19 -14.02 -7.87
N ILE A 130 -1.26 -13.09 -7.59
CA ILE A 130 -0.49 -12.44 -8.63
C ILE A 130 0.52 -13.41 -9.24
N MET A 131 1.17 -14.25 -8.43
CA MET A 131 2.02 -15.33 -8.97
C MET A 131 1.24 -16.27 -9.88
N LYS A 132 0.02 -16.68 -9.51
CA LYS A 132 -0.85 -17.52 -10.35
C LYS A 132 -1.24 -16.83 -11.65
N LEU A 133 -1.60 -15.54 -11.57
CA LEU A 133 -1.97 -14.76 -12.74
C LEU A 133 -0.77 -14.63 -13.69
N THR A 134 0.39 -14.23 -13.18
CA THR A 134 1.62 -14.11 -13.95
C THR A 134 1.98 -15.45 -14.58
N ASN A 135 1.90 -16.55 -13.83
CA ASN A 135 2.19 -17.89 -14.32
C ASN A 135 1.22 -18.35 -15.42
N ASN A 136 -0.07 -18.02 -15.29
CA ASN A 136 -1.07 -18.32 -16.32
C ASN A 136 -0.83 -17.51 -17.60
N VAL A 137 -0.47 -16.22 -17.48
CA VAL A 137 -0.18 -15.37 -18.65
C VAL A 137 1.14 -15.76 -19.32
N THR A 138 2.12 -16.25 -18.56
CA THR A 138 3.42 -16.71 -19.10
C THR A 138 3.47 -18.21 -19.40
N ASN A 139 2.34 -18.93 -19.36
CA ASN A 139 2.27 -20.37 -19.63
C ASN A 139 3.31 -21.20 -18.85
N GLY A 140 3.51 -20.90 -17.56
CA GLY A 140 4.47 -21.65 -16.73
C GLY A 140 5.92 -21.15 -16.78
N LEU A 141 6.26 -20.24 -17.70
CA LEU A 141 7.65 -19.78 -17.90
C LEU A 141 8.21 -19.03 -16.69
N CYS A 142 7.36 -18.26 -15.99
CA CYS A 142 7.78 -17.47 -14.83
C CYS A 142 8.31 -18.36 -13.68
N LEU A 143 7.58 -19.42 -13.32
CA LEU A 143 8.03 -20.38 -12.30
C LEU A 143 9.31 -21.10 -12.71
N ALA A 144 9.45 -21.45 -14.00
CA ALA A 144 10.65 -22.10 -14.51
C ALA A 144 11.90 -21.19 -14.43
N ILE A 145 11.73 -19.89 -14.67
CA ILE A 145 12.82 -18.90 -14.54
C ILE A 145 13.14 -18.65 -13.07
N MET A 146 12.14 -18.48 -12.20
CA MET A 146 12.35 -18.31 -10.76
C MET A 146 13.11 -19.50 -10.16
N HIS A 147 12.72 -20.73 -10.48
CA HIS A 147 13.43 -21.93 -10.01
C HIS A 147 14.86 -22.05 -10.58
N LYS A 148 15.14 -21.47 -11.75
CA LYS A 148 16.51 -21.37 -12.31
C LYS A 148 17.35 -20.29 -11.63
N LEU A 149 16.75 -19.16 -11.25
CA LEU A 149 17.41 -18.06 -10.53
C LEU A 149 17.68 -18.42 -9.07
N GLU A 150 16.75 -19.11 -8.40
CA GLU A 150 16.94 -19.61 -7.04
C GLU A 150 18.11 -20.61 -6.96
N ARG A 151 18.29 -21.44 -8.00
CA ARG A 151 19.48 -22.29 -8.14
C ARG A 151 20.78 -21.53 -8.47
N ARG A 152 20.71 -20.27 -8.88
CA ARG A 152 21.89 -19.40 -9.15
C ARG A 152 22.24 -18.53 -7.95
N GLU A 153 21.27 -18.14 -7.13
CA GLU A 153 21.46 -17.28 -5.94
C GLU A 153 21.73 -18.06 -4.64
N CYS A 154 21.60 -19.40 -4.62
CA CYS A 154 22.00 -20.23 -3.48
C CYS A 154 23.44 -20.79 -3.61
N PRO A 155 24.46 -20.00 -3.19
CA PRO A 155 25.61 -20.56 -2.49
C PRO A 155 25.68 -20.16 -1.00
N VAL A 156 24.66 -19.49 -0.42
CA VAL A 156 24.68 -19.06 1.00
C VAL A 156 23.33 -19.26 1.69
N ALA A 157 22.93 -20.52 1.92
CA ALA A 157 21.91 -20.88 2.93
C ALA A 157 21.93 -22.39 3.20
N LYS A 158 23.06 -22.90 3.69
CA LYS A 158 23.11 -24.16 4.45
C LYS A 158 23.88 -23.88 5.74
N SER A 159 23.14 -23.69 6.82
CA SER A 159 23.58 -23.83 8.20
C SER A 159 22.36 -24.12 9.06
#